data_AF-A0A6V7I0A5-F1
#
_entry.id   AF-A0A6V7I0A5-F1
#
_cell.length_a   1.000
_cell.length_b   1.000
_cell.length_c   1.000
_cell.angle_alpha   90.00
_cell.angle_beta   90.00
_cell.angle_gamma   90.00
#
_symmetry.space_group_name_H-M   'P 1'
#
loop_
_entity.id
_entity.type
_entity.pdbx_description
1 polymer ?
#
loop_
_entity_poly.entity_id
_entity_poly.type
_entity_poly.pdbx_seq_one_letter_code
_entity_poly.pdbx_strand_id
1 'polypeptide(L)'
;EIMDDPHPCGESGFRCETLGSDYFCSKQYWEGPNNGITNFDNFGLAMLTVFQCVTLEGWTDVLYDIEDAMGSTWQWIYFVSMVILGAFFVMNLILGVLSGEFSKEREKAKARGDFHKLREKQQIEDDLRGYLDWITQAEDIEPEADEMPQMQDGKPKQQNEMESTDRLEGDEEGAQHESLWKRKRRDLDRVNRRMRRACRKAVKSQVFYWLIIVLVFLNTGVLATEHYRQPDWLDLFQEYTNMFFIALFTMEMMLKMYSLGFQGYFVSLFNRFDCFVVIGSITEMILTNTEVMPPLGVSVLRCVRLLRVFKVTKYWRSLSNLVASLLNSIQSIASLLLLLFLFIVIFALLGMQ
;
A
#
# COMPACT_ATOMS: atom_id res chain seq x y z
N GLU A 1 -45.40 -12.73 -34.81
CA GLU A 1 -44.95 -11.85 -33.72
C GLU A 1 -43.47 -11.59 -33.95
N ILE A 2 -42.98 -10.39 -33.67
CA ILE A 2 -41.54 -10.12 -33.74
C ILE A 2 -40.93 -10.80 -32.51
N MET A 3 -39.76 -11.44 -32.68
CA MET A 3 -39.05 -12.08 -31.56
C MET A 3 -38.61 -11.06 -30.51
N ASP A 4 -38.42 -11.49 -29.26
CA ASP A 4 -38.09 -10.59 -28.14
C ASP A 4 -36.79 -9.79 -28.36
N ASP A 5 -35.78 -10.39 -29.00
CA ASP A 5 -34.52 -9.75 -29.40
C ASP A 5 -34.36 -9.81 -30.93
N PRO A 6 -34.99 -8.88 -31.68
CA PRO A 6 -34.89 -8.88 -33.13
C PRO A 6 -33.51 -8.43 -33.58
N HIS A 7 -32.98 -9.09 -34.60
CA HIS A 7 -31.72 -8.73 -35.24
C HIS A 7 -31.91 -8.66 -36.77
N PRO A 8 -30.99 -8.00 -37.51
CA PRO A 8 -31.11 -7.90 -38.95
C PRO A 8 -31.06 -9.27 -39.63
N CYS A 9 -31.72 -9.38 -40.78
CA CYS A 9 -31.70 -10.59 -41.60
C CYS A 9 -31.74 -10.21 -43.08
N GLY A 10 -31.20 -11.07 -43.94
CA GLY A 10 -31.16 -10.82 -45.38
C GLY A 10 -30.87 -12.07 -46.19
N GLU A 11 -31.15 -12.02 -47.49
CA GLU A 11 -30.94 -13.17 -48.39
C GLU A 11 -29.47 -13.64 -48.44
N SER A 12 -28.53 -12.69 -48.36
CA SER A 12 -27.08 -12.94 -48.29
C SER A 12 -26.51 -12.86 -46.87
N GLY A 13 -27.34 -12.49 -45.89
CA GLY A 13 -26.98 -12.34 -44.49
C GLY A 13 -27.46 -13.50 -43.62
N PHE A 14 -27.94 -13.19 -42.42
CA PHE A 14 -28.40 -14.19 -41.47
C PHE A 14 -29.66 -14.89 -41.97
N ARG A 15 -29.65 -16.23 -41.90
CA ARG A 15 -30.79 -17.08 -42.29
C ARG A 15 -31.61 -17.46 -41.07
N CYS A 16 -32.78 -16.86 -40.91
CA CYS A 16 -33.69 -17.13 -39.78
C CYS A 16 -34.05 -18.62 -39.60
N GLU A 17 -33.97 -19.41 -40.67
CA GLU A 17 -34.20 -20.88 -40.63
C GLU A 17 -33.26 -21.61 -39.66
N THR A 18 -32.10 -21.05 -39.30
CA THR A 18 -31.17 -21.65 -38.33
C THR A 18 -31.70 -21.61 -36.89
N LEU A 19 -32.64 -20.71 -36.58
CA LEU A 19 -33.28 -20.60 -35.27
C LEU A 19 -34.46 -21.58 -35.11
N GLY A 20 -35.01 -22.06 -36.22
CA GLY A 20 -36.14 -22.99 -36.28
C GLY A 20 -36.95 -22.81 -37.55
N SER A 21 -37.77 -23.81 -37.90
CA SER A 21 -38.60 -23.79 -39.11
C SER A 21 -39.66 -22.69 -39.15
N ASP A 22 -40.00 -22.14 -37.99
CA ASP A 22 -41.07 -21.14 -37.83
C ASP A 22 -40.55 -19.70 -37.94
N TYR A 23 -39.22 -19.51 -38.00
CA TYR A 23 -38.58 -18.21 -38.11
C TYR A 23 -38.27 -17.86 -39.57
N PHE A 24 -38.76 -16.71 -40.01
CA PHE A 24 -38.51 -16.19 -41.35
C PHE A 24 -38.19 -14.69 -41.29
N CYS A 25 -37.41 -14.23 -42.26
CA CYS A 25 -37.08 -12.80 -42.36
C CYS A 25 -38.32 -12.02 -42.82
N SER A 26 -38.89 -11.22 -41.93
CA SER A 26 -40.10 -10.46 -42.20
C SER A 26 -39.77 -9.13 -42.88
N LYS A 27 -40.59 -8.72 -43.85
CA LYS A 27 -40.55 -7.37 -44.46
C LYS A 27 -41.39 -6.34 -43.68
N GLN A 28 -41.91 -6.73 -42.52
CA GLN A 28 -42.59 -5.79 -41.63
C GLN A 28 -41.60 -4.74 -41.14
N TYR A 29 -42.11 -3.54 -40.89
CA TYR A 29 -41.31 -2.45 -40.37
C TYR A 29 -40.73 -2.82 -39.01
N TRP A 30 -39.41 -2.70 -38.89
CA TRP A 30 -38.65 -2.80 -37.65
C TRP A 30 -37.79 -1.54 -37.55
N GLU A 31 -37.77 -0.91 -36.38
CA GLU A 31 -37.03 0.34 -36.16
C GLU A 31 -35.51 0.17 -36.32
N GLY A 32 -35.01 -1.06 -36.18
CA GLY A 32 -33.60 -1.42 -36.30
C GLY A 32 -32.92 -1.62 -34.94
N PRO A 33 -31.61 -1.93 -34.95
CA PRO A 33 -30.86 -2.20 -33.72
C PRO A 33 -30.86 -0.98 -32.77
N ASN A 34 -30.76 -1.25 -31.47
CA ASN A 34 -30.79 -0.23 -30.40
C ASN A 34 -31.98 0.75 -30.53
N ASN A 35 -33.19 0.23 -30.76
CA ASN A 35 -34.41 1.03 -30.97
C ASN A 35 -34.27 2.07 -32.09
N GLY A 36 -33.61 1.67 -33.19
CA GLY A 36 -33.39 2.52 -34.36
C GLY A 36 -32.39 3.67 -34.17
N ILE A 37 -31.53 3.63 -33.14
CA ILE A 37 -30.47 4.63 -32.97
C ILE A 37 -29.26 4.32 -33.85
N THR A 38 -28.87 3.04 -33.93
CA THR A 38 -27.68 2.60 -34.66
C THR A 38 -28.05 2.19 -36.08
N ASN A 39 -28.10 3.17 -36.99
CA ASN A 39 -28.36 2.96 -38.41
C ASN A 39 -27.62 3.99 -39.29
N PHE A 40 -27.72 3.79 -40.60
CA PHE A 40 -27.09 4.64 -41.62
C PHE A 40 -28.10 5.34 -42.54
N ASP A 41 -29.36 5.48 -42.10
CA ASP A 41 -30.47 5.98 -42.95
C ASP A 41 -30.38 7.49 -43.21
N ASN A 42 -29.78 8.23 -42.29
CA ASN A 42 -29.55 9.66 -42.41
C ASN A 42 -28.16 10.05 -41.93
N PHE A 43 -27.70 11.22 -42.39
CA PHE A 43 -26.35 11.71 -42.10
C PHE A 43 -26.06 11.85 -40.59
N GLY A 44 -27.05 12.24 -39.78
CA GLY A 44 -26.88 12.44 -38.34
C GLY A 44 -26.67 11.14 -37.58
N LEU A 45 -27.53 10.15 -37.81
CA LEU A 45 -27.42 8.82 -37.18
C LEU A 45 -26.22 8.03 -37.71
N ALA A 46 -25.88 8.17 -39.01
CA ALA A 46 -24.66 7.62 -39.56
C ALA A 46 -23.42 8.21 -38.87
N MET A 47 -23.39 9.53 -38.65
CA MET A 47 -22.29 10.19 -37.94
C MET A 47 -22.20 9.72 -36.48
N LEU A 48 -23.34 9.55 -35.79
CA LEU A 48 -23.38 9.03 -34.42
C LEU A 48 -22.85 7.60 -34.34
N THR A 49 -23.30 6.72 -35.25
CA THR A 49 -22.86 5.33 -35.33
C THR A 49 -21.37 5.21 -35.67
N VAL A 50 -20.87 6.05 -36.58
CA VAL A 50 -19.43 6.14 -36.87
C VAL A 50 -18.65 6.65 -35.66
N PHE A 51 -19.17 7.65 -34.94
CA PHE A 51 -18.53 8.17 -33.73
C PHE A 51 -18.42 7.08 -32.65
N GLN A 52 -19.49 6.32 -32.40
CA GLN A 52 -19.49 5.16 -31.52
C GLN A 52 -18.46 4.10 -31.95
N CYS A 53 -18.35 3.83 -33.26
CA CYS A 53 -17.35 2.89 -33.75
C CYS A 53 -15.91 3.38 -33.52
N VAL A 54 -15.66 4.68 -33.70
CA VAL A 54 -14.32 5.30 -33.50
C VAL A 54 -13.92 5.33 -32.03
N THR A 55 -14.86 5.38 -31.08
CA THR A 55 -14.59 5.29 -29.64
C THR A 55 -14.26 3.87 -29.16
N LEU A 56 -14.26 2.88 -30.06
CA LEU A 56 -14.01 1.45 -29.78
C LEU A 56 -15.05 0.79 -28.85
N GLU A 57 -16.26 1.35 -28.76
CA GLU A 57 -17.35 0.80 -27.96
C GLU A 57 -18.47 0.28 -28.87
N GLY A 58 -18.83 -1.00 -28.78
CA GLY A 58 -19.94 -1.59 -29.55
C GLY A 58 -19.75 -1.61 -31.09
N TRP A 59 -18.54 -1.34 -31.60
CA TRP A 59 -18.25 -1.33 -33.04
C TRP A 59 -18.40 -2.71 -33.69
N THR A 60 -18.14 -3.78 -32.94
CA THR A 60 -18.34 -5.16 -33.40
C THR A 60 -19.82 -5.49 -33.54
N ASP A 61 -20.66 -4.95 -32.67
CA ASP A 61 -22.10 -5.20 -32.70
C ASP A 61 -22.69 -4.56 -33.97
N VAL A 62 -22.29 -3.33 -34.28
CA VAL A 62 -22.66 -2.67 -35.55
C VAL A 62 -22.13 -3.42 -36.78
N LEU A 63 -20.91 -3.98 -36.71
CA LEU A 63 -20.38 -4.83 -37.78
C LEU A 63 -21.25 -6.08 -37.97
N TYR A 64 -21.57 -6.79 -36.88
CA TYR A 64 -22.38 -8.01 -36.94
C TYR A 64 -23.80 -7.74 -37.41
N ASP A 65 -24.43 -6.65 -36.99
CA ASP A 65 -25.73 -6.22 -37.50
C ASP A 65 -25.71 -6.02 -39.03
N ILE A 66 -24.63 -5.45 -39.56
CA ILE A 66 -24.44 -5.25 -40.99
C ILE A 66 -24.14 -6.56 -41.72
N GLU A 67 -23.39 -7.48 -41.11
CA GLU A 67 -23.13 -8.81 -41.65
C GLU A 67 -24.41 -9.66 -41.68
N ASP A 68 -25.25 -9.55 -40.65
CA ASP A 68 -26.53 -10.24 -40.58
C ASP A 68 -27.56 -9.67 -41.58
N ALA A 69 -27.47 -8.38 -41.92
CA ALA A 69 -28.29 -7.75 -42.95
C ALA A 69 -27.83 -8.08 -44.39
N MET A 70 -26.52 -8.01 -44.67
CA MET A 70 -25.98 -8.01 -46.04
C MET A 70 -25.02 -9.18 -46.36
N GLY A 71 -24.58 -9.94 -45.37
CA GLY A 71 -23.54 -10.99 -45.47
C GLY A 71 -22.15 -10.51 -45.03
N SER A 72 -21.19 -11.44 -44.88
CA SER A 72 -19.82 -11.16 -44.38
C SER A 72 -18.74 -11.22 -45.47
N THR A 73 -18.93 -10.52 -46.61
CA THR A 73 -18.00 -10.63 -47.75
C THR A 73 -16.93 -9.53 -47.76
N TRP A 74 -17.33 -8.26 -47.62
CA TRP A 74 -16.44 -7.10 -47.73
C TRP A 74 -16.65 -6.05 -46.64
N GLN A 75 -17.71 -6.18 -45.85
CA GLN A 75 -18.17 -5.21 -44.85
C GLN A 75 -17.13 -5.01 -43.74
N TRP A 76 -16.47 -6.09 -43.31
CA TRP A 76 -15.37 -6.05 -42.34
C TRP A 76 -14.22 -5.13 -42.78
N ILE A 77 -13.98 -4.95 -44.09
CA ILE A 77 -12.90 -4.08 -44.58
C ILE A 77 -13.19 -2.62 -44.22
N TYR A 78 -14.45 -2.18 -44.36
CA TYR A 78 -14.85 -0.83 -43.98
C TYR A 78 -14.66 -0.61 -42.47
N PHE A 79 -15.20 -1.49 -41.63
CA PHE A 79 -15.12 -1.33 -40.17
C PHE A 79 -13.70 -1.48 -39.63
N VAL A 80 -12.93 -2.47 -40.10
CA VAL A 80 -11.54 -2.66 -39.67
C VAL A 80 -10.67 -1.49 -40.10
N SER A 81 -10.80 -0.99 -41.34
CA SER A 81 -10.03 0.17 -41.79
C SER A 81 -10.42 1.46 -41.06
N MET A 82 -11.72 1.68 -40.81
CA MET A 82 -12.23 2.81 -40.04
C MET A 82 -11.74 2.78 -38.60
N VAL A 83 -11.77 1.62 -37.93
CA VAL A 83 -11.27 1.47 -36.56
C VAL A 83 -9.77 1.68 -36.50
N ILE A 84 -9.00 1.06 -37.40
CA ILE A 84 -7.54 1.23 -37.44
C ILE A 84 -7.19 2.68 -37.70
N LEU A 85 -7.76 3.32 -38.73
CA LEU A 85 -7.41 4.69 -39.08
C LEU A 85 -7.95 5.68 -38.05
N GLY A 86 -9.21 5.54 -37.65
CA GLY A 86 -9.90 6.44 -36.73
C GLY A 86 -9.35 6.37 -35.31
N ALA A 87 -9.32 5.17 -34.71
CA ALA A 87 -8.88 5.03 -33.32
C ALA A 87 -7.38 5.31 -33.18
N PHE A 88 -6.53 4.84 -34.12
CA PHE A 88 -5.10 5.16 -34.09
C PHE A 88 -4.85 6.65 -34.26
N PHE A 89 -5.57 7.32 -35.16
CA PHE A 89 -5.42 8.76 -35.37
C PHE A 89 -5.82 9.55 -34.12
N VAL A 90 -7.00 9.28 -33.55
CA VAL A 90 -7.50 9.97 -32.36
C VAL A 90 -6.58 9.73 -31.17
N MET A 91 -6.20 8.48 -30.90
CA MET A 91 -5.31 8.16 -29.77
C MET A 91 -3.94 8.81 -29.90
N ASN A 92 -3.33 8.78 -31.10
CA ASN A 92 -2.02 9.40 -31.29
C ASN A 92 -2.06 10.92 -31.22
N LEU A 93 -3.14 11.55 -31.70
CA LEU A 93 -3.32 12.99 -31.57
C LEU A 93 -3.44 13.38 -30.09
N ILE A 94 -4.27 12.67 -29.32
CA ILE A 94 -4.45 12.91 -27.89
C ILE A 94 -3.13 12.72 -27.15
N LEU A 95 -2.43 11.61 -27.38
CA LEU A 95 -1.13 11.33 -26.76
C LEU A 95 -0.08 12.38 -27.13
N GLY A 96 -0.04 12.83 -28.38
CA GLY A 96 0.87 13.87 -28.86
C GLY A 96 0.63 15.20 -28.16
N VAL A 97 -0.63 15.64 -28.06
CA VAL A 97 -1.01 16.89 -27.39
C VAL A 97 -0.73 16.81 -25.89
N LEU A 98 -1.15 15.73 -25.22
CA LEU A 98 -0.91 15.54 -23.79
C LEU A 98 0.59 15.47 -23.48
N SER A 99 1.36 14.74 -24.28
CA SER A 99 2.82 14.64 -24.11
C SER A 99 3.50 15.99 -24.30
N GLY A 100 3.08 16.77 -25.30
CA GLY A 100 3.58 18.12 -25.54
C GLY A 100 3.29 19.07 -24.37
N GLU A 101 2.05 19.10 -23.90
CA GLU A 101 1.65 19.94 -22.77
C GLU A 101 2.30 19.51 -21.44
N PHE A 102 2.38 18.20 -21.16
CA PHE A 102 3.09 17.71 -19.97
C PHE A 102 4.59 17.98 -20.00
N SER A 103 5.22 17.87 -21.17
CA SER A 103 6.64 18.19 -21.33
C SER A 103 6.90 19.67 -21.08
N LYS A 104 6.07 20.55 -21.66
CA LYS A 104 6.13 22.01 -21.45
C LYS A 104 5.91 22.39 -19.99
N GLU A 105 4.95 21.77 -19.31
CA GLU A 105 4.67 22.06 -17.90
C GLU A 105 5.79 21.58 -16.98
N ARG A 106 6.40 20.42 -17.29
CA ARG A 106 7.59 19.92 -16.61
C ARG A 106 8.79 20.85 -16.77
N GLU A 107 9.01 21.42 -17.96
CA GLU A 107 10.09 22.39 -18.19
C GLU A 107 9.90 23.67 -17.37
N LYS A 108 8.67 24.21 -17.30
CA LYS A 108 8.36 25.36 -16.45
C LYS A 108 8.61 25.06 -14.97
N ALA A 109 8.20 23.89 -14.48
CA ALA A 109 8.45 23.48 -13.10
C ALA A 109 9.95 23.38 -12.80
N LYS A 110 10.74 22.88 -13.76
CA LYS A 110 12.21 22.86 -13.66
C LYS A 110 12.81 24.27 -13.62
N ALA A 111 12.32 25.18 -14.48
CA ALA A 111 12.78 26.56 -14.54
C ALA A 111 12.47 27.37 -13.27
N ARG A 112 11.36 27.07 -12.58
CA ARG A 112 11.00 27.69 -11.29
C ARG A 112 11.90 27.25 -10.12
N GLY A 113 12.80 26.29 -10.35
CA GLY A 113 13.63 25.72 -9.30
C GLY A 113 12.86 24.86 -8.29
N ASP A 114 11.60 24.50 -8.57
CA ASP A 114 10.78 23.72 -7.65
C ASP A 114 11.38 22.32 -7.42
N PHE A 115 12.10 21.79 -8.42
CA PHE A 115 12.89 20.57 -8.28
C PHE A 115 14.04 20.71 -7.26
N HIS A 116 14.72 21.86 -7.24
CA HIS A 116 15.76 22.13 -6.26
C HIS A 116 15.17 22.22 -4.85
N LYS A 117 14.07 22.96 -4.68
CA LYS A 117 13.36 23.07 -3.39
C LYS A 117 12.88 21.72 -2.87
N LEU A 118 12.32 20.88 -3.75
CA LEU A 118 11.86 19.54 -3.38
C LEU A 118 13.03 18.67 -2.92
N ARG A 119 14.16 18.71 -3.64
CA ARG A 119 15.35 17.94 -3.31
C ARG A 119 16.01 18.42 -2.02
N GLU A 120 16.07 19.73 -1.79
CA GLU A 120 16.56 20.32 -0.53
C GLU A 120 15.69 19.90 0.65
N LYS A 121 14.36 19.98 0.51
CA LYS A 121 13.44 19.52 1.56
C LYS A 121 13.67 18.04 1.88
N GLN A 122 13.80 17.20 0.86
CA GLN A 122 14.05 15.77 1.05
C GLN A 122 15.40 15.51 1.72
N GLN A 123 16.44 16.25 1.34
CA GLN A 123 17.76 16.16 1.97
C GLN A 123 17.71 16.60 3.45
N ILE A 124 17.02 17.69 3.78
CA ILE A 124 16.84 18.14 5.16
C ILE A 124 16.10 17.08 5.99
N GLU A 125 15.06 16.45 5.42
CA GLU A 125 14.34 15.37 6.11
C GLU A 125 15.23 14.14 6.35
N ASP A 126 16.06 13.75 5.38
CA ASP A 126 17.00 12.64 5.52
C ASP A 126 18.12 12.96 6.53
N ASP A 127 18.68 14.18 6.49
CA ASP A 127 19.68 14.66 7.44
C ASP A 127 19.11 14.72 8.86
N LEU A 128 17.90 15.25 9.04
CA LEU A 128 17.21 15.29 10.33
C LEU A 128 16.99 13.88 10.91
N ARG A 129 16.62 12.91 10.07
CA ARG A 129 16.52 11.51 10.47
C ARG A 129 17.88 10.93 10.87
N GLY A 130 18.94 11.26 10.14
CA GLY A 130 20.31 10.87 10.46
C GLY A 130 20.77 11.41 11.82
N TYR A 131 20.55 12.71 12.07
CA TYR A 131 20.85 13.33 13.37
C TYR A 131 20.05 12.69 14.51
N LEU A 132 18.77 12.37 14.29
CA LEU A 132 17.96 11.68 15.30
C LEU A 132 18.51 10.27 15.61
N ASP A 133 18.94 9.50 14.60
CA ASP A 133 19.58 8.19 14.80
C ASP A 133 20.88 8.33 15.60
N TRP A 134 21.70 9.34 15.32
CA TRP A 134 22.93 9.62 16.09
C TRP A 134 22.65 9.99 17.54
N ILE A 135 21.67 10.86 17.80
CA ILE A 135 21.28 11.27 19.16
C ILE A 135 20.78 10.05 19.94
N THR A 136 19.86 9.27 19.36
CA THR A 136 19.34 8.05 20.01
C THR A 136 20.44 7.01 20.27
N GLN A 137 21.44 6.92 19.40
CA GLN A 137 22.60 6.06 19.62
C GLN A 137 23.52 6.58 20.73
N ALA A 138 23.69 7.89 20.85
CA ALA A 138 24.54 8.52 21.86
C ALA A 138 23.95 8.39 23.28
N GLU A 139 22.62 8.49 23.44
CA GLU A 139 21.94 8.24 24.73
C GLU A 139 22.18 6.82 25.28
N ASP A 140 22.54 5.88 24.39
CA ASP A 140 22.81 4.49 24.75
C ASP A 140 24.29 4.18 25.02
N ILE A 141 25.21 5.16 24.88
CA ILE A 141 26.65 5.04 25.21
C ILE A 141 26.83 5.26 26.73
N GLU A 142 27.62 4.41 27.38
CA GLU A 142 27.91 4.56 28.81
C GLU A 142 28.75 5.82 29.02
N PRO A 143 28.46 6.67 30.03
CA PRO A 143 29.50 7.52 30.57
C PRO A 143 30.47 6.61 31.32
N GLU A 144 31.68 6.39 30.77
CA GLU A 144 32.79 5.67 31.41
C GLU A 144 33.38 6.43 32.62
N ALA A 145 32.56 7.16 33.39
CA ALA A 145 33.04 8.09 34.42
C ALA A 145 33.09 7.51 35.85
N ASP A 146 32.75 6.24 36.07
CA ASP A 146 32.67 5.65 37.42
C ASP A 146 33.76 4.60 37.75
N GLU A 147 34.74 4.37 36.85
CA GLU A 147 35.88 3.48 37.13
C GLU A 147 37.16 4.29 37.41
N MET A 148 37.21 4.99 38.54
CA MET A 148 38.51 5.27 39.18
C MET A 148 38.87 4.07 40.06
N PRO A 149 39.96 3.34 39.79
CA PRO A 149 40.43 2.31 40.71
C PRO A 149 40.92 2.99 41.99
N GLN A 150 40.28 2.68 43.12
CA GLN A 150 40.86 2.99 44.43
C GLN A 150 42.16 2.19 44.56
N MET A 151 43.29 2.87 44.33
CA MET A 151 44.62 2.33 44.59
C MET A 151 44.78 2.08 46.08
N GLN A 152 45.23 0.86 46.35
CA GLN A 152 45.39 0.24 47.65
C GLN A 152 46.57 0.86 48.43
N ASP A 153 46.36 0.91 49.73
CA ASP A 153 47.21 1.30 50.85
C ASP A 153 48.75 1.14 50.69
N GLY A 154 49.50 2.14 51.12
CA GLY A 154 50.95 2.10 51.23
C GLY A 154 51.57 3.41 51.77
N LYS A 155 51.61 3.59 53.10
CA LYS A 155 52.38 4.67 53.76
C LYS A 155 53.90 4.46 53.62
N PRO A 156 54.70 5.54 53.51
CA PRO A 156 55.41 6.01 54.71
C PRO A 156 55.42 7.55 54.91
N LYS A 157 55.74 7.93 56.15
CA LYS A 157 55.80 9.26 56.79
C LYS A 157 56.71 10.29 56.08
N GLN A 158 56.37 11.59 56.11
CA GLN A 158 57.06 12.65 56.90
C GLN A 158 56.45 14.07 56.76
N GLN A 159 56.21 14.68 57.95
CA GLN A 159 56.53 16.06 58.38
C GLN A 159 55.72 17.30 57.93
N ASN A 160 55.18 18.00 58.97
CA ASN A 160 54.89 19.45 59.17
C ASN A 160 54.07 20.20 58.09
N GLU A 161 53.15 21.12 58.38
CA GLU A 161 53.02 22.08 59.49
C GLU A 161 51.57 22.64 59.53
N MET A 162 51.11 23.05 60.73
CA MET A 162 50.13 24.11 61.08
C MET A 162 49.10 24.59 60.02
N GLU A 163 47.80 24.58 60.34
CA GLU A 163 47.09 25.74 60.94
C GLU A 163 45.58 25.49 61.17
N SER A 164 45.13 25.93 62.36
CA SER A 164 43.78 26.29 62.83
C SER A 164 42.63 25.26 62.88
N THR A 165 42.43 24.80 64.10
CA THR A 165 41.18 24.56 64.83
C THR A 165 39.91 25.23 64.28
N ASP A 166 38.84 24.44 64.13
CA ASP A 166 37.68 24.59 65.00
C ASP A 166 37.01 23.24 65.26
N ARG A 167 36.83 22.92 66.54
CA ARG A 167 36.21 21.67 67.05
C ARG A 167 34.74 21.92 67.29
N LEU A 168 33.88 21.03 66.79
CA LEU A 168 32.71 20.56 67.54
C LEU A 168 32.56 19.05 67.28
N GLU A 169 32.87 18.29 68.32
CA GLU A 169 32.61 16.85 68.46
C GLU A 169 31.11 16.60 68.65
N GLY A 170 30.61 15.46 68.14
CA GLY A 170 29.28 14.97 68.48
C GLY A 170 28.75 13.90 67.53
N ASP A 171 29.15 12.66 67.80
CA ASP A 171 28.50 11.38 67.50
C ASP A 171 28.36 10.88 66.04
N GLU A 172 29.19 9.88 65.78
CA GLU A 172 28.90 8.52 65.28
C GLU A 172 27.59 8.22 64.52
N GLU A 173 27.76 7.31 63.56
CA GLU A 173 26.72 6.55 62.83
C GLU A 173 26.10 7.20 61.58
N GLY A 174 26.85 7.14 60.47
CA GLY A 174 26.32 7.39 59.13
C GLY A 174 27.10 6.72 58.01
N ALA A 175 27.84 5.64 58.29
CA ALA A 175 28.38 4.80 57.23
C ALA A 175 27.22 4.15 56.47
N GLN A 176 27.03 4.61 55.23
CA GLN A 176 26.76 3.73 54.09
C GLN A 176 25.66 2.68 54.30
N HIS A 177 24.41 3.11 54.30
CA HIS A 177 23.37 2.30 53.69
C HIS A 177 22.98 2.93 52.35
N GLU A 178 23.91 2.90 51.37
CA GLU A 178 23.47 2.89 49.97
C GLU A 178 22.48 1.73 49.87
N SER A 179 21.18 2.03 49.74
CA SER A 179 20.18 1.00 49.81
C SER A 179 20.49 -0.06 48.76
N LEU A 180 20.52 -1.33 49.18
CA LEU A 180 20.70 -2.47 48.28
C LEU A 180 19.77 -2.38 47.06
N TRP A 181 18.63 -1.71 47.21
CA TRP A 181 17.70 -1.33 46.15
C TRP A 181 18.26 -0.35 45.10
N LYS A 182 18.96 0.72 45.49
CA LYS A 182 19.63 1.62 44.53
C LYS A 182 20.72 0.88 43.76
N ARG A 183 21.49 0.02 44.44
CA ARG A 183 22.54 -0.79 43.81
C ARG A 183 21.96 -1.83 42.84
N LYS A 184 20.92 -2.57 43.26
CA LYS A 184 20.20 -3.55 42.43
C LYS A 184 19.47 -2.91 41.25
N ARG A 185 18.92 -1.69 41.41
CA ARG A 185 18.33 -0.90 40.33
C ARG A 185 19.37 -0.46 39.31
N ARG A 186 20.54 0.01 39.77
CA ARG A 186 21.65 0.42 38.90
C ARG A 186 22.25 -0.76 38.12
N ASP A 187 22.32 -1.94 38.72
CA ASP A 187 22.72 -3.18 38.04
C ASP A 187 21.66 -3.69 37.05
N LEU A 188 20.38 -3.62 37.40
CA LEU A 188 19.28 -3.88 36.45
C LEU A 188 19.32 -2.92 35.26
N ASP A 189 19.59 -1.63 35.49
CA ASP A 189 19.69 -0.63 34.43
C ASP A 189 20.92 -0.88 33.53
N ARG A 190 22.03 -1.41 34.06
CA ARG A 190 23.18 -1.85 33.26
C ARG A 190 22.82 -3.06 32.40
N VAL A 191 22.18 -4.08 32.98
CA VAL A 191 21.76 -5.29 32.25
C VAL A 191 20.73 -4.95 31.17
N ASN A 192 19.74 -4.11 31.49
CA ASN A 192 18.73 -3.61 30.55
C ASN A 192 19.37 -2.86 29.37
N ARG A 193 20.38 -2.01 29.63
CA ARG A 193 21.14 -1.32 28.58
C ARG A 193 21.93 -2.30 27.70
N ARG A 194 22.61 -3.29 28.29
CA ARG A 194 23.32 -4.34 27.54
C ARG A 194 22.37 -5.18 26.68
N MET A 195 21.22 -5.58 27.23
CA MET A 195 20.19 -6.32 26.49
C MET A 195 19.62 -5.47 25.35
N ARG A 196 19.34 -4.18 25.58
CA ARG A 196 18.87 -3.28 24.53
C ARG A 196 19.89 -3.12 23.39
N ARG A 197 21.19 -3.00 23.70
CA ARG A 197 22.28 -3.00 22.71
C ARG A 197 22.33 -4.31 21.92
N ALA A 198 22.23 -5.46 22.60
CA ALA A 198 22.19 -6.77 21.94
C ALA A 198 20.96 -6.92 21.03
N CYS A 199 19.78 -6.50 21.49
CA CYS A 199 18.55 -6.49 20.69
C CYS A 199 18.68 -5.59 19.45
N ARG A 200 19.26 -4.39 19.58
CA ARG A 200 19.54 -3.52 18.42
C ARG A 200 20.47 -4.18 17.41
N LYS A 201 21.55 -4.82 17.88
CA LYS A 201 22.47 -5.57 17.01
C LYS A 201 21.76 -6.71 16.29
N ALA A 202 20.86 -7.41 16.96
CA ALA A 202 20.04 -8.47 16.35
C ALA A 202 19.06 -7.91 15.31
N VAL A 203 18.30 -6.86 15.64
CA VAL A 203 17.31 -6.24 14.73
C VAL A 203 17.98 -5.62 13.49
N LYS A 204 19.16 -5.01 13.64
CA LYS A 204 19.96 -4.47 12.51
C LYS A 204 20.74 -5.55 11.74
N SER A 205 20.66 -6.83 12.13
CA SER A 205 21.41 -7.91 11.47
C SER A 205 20.81 -8.32 10.13
N GLN A 206 21.67 -8.75 9.20
CA GLN A 206 21.25 -9.25 7.89
C GLN A 206 20.41 -10.54 8.00
N VAL A 207 20.67 -11.36 9.02
CA VAL A 207 19.92 -12.59 9.29
C VAL A 207 18.48 -12.27 9.65
N PHE A 208 18.27 -11.28 10.53
CA PHE A 208 16.93 -10.83 10.90
C PHE A 208 16.15 -10.29 9.70
N TYR A 209 16.80 -9.52 8.83
CA TYR A 209 16.21 -9.03 7.58
C TYR A 209 15.70 -10.18 6.70
N TRP A 210 16.53 -11.18 6.41
CA TRP A 210 16.12 -12.33 5.59
C TRP A 210 15.05 -13.19 6.26
N LEU A 211 15.15 -13.38 7.57
CA LEU A 211 14.17 -14.14 8.34
C LEU A 211 12.76 -13.54 8.20
N ILE A 212 12.61 -12.23 8.39
CA ILE A 212 11.29 -11.59 8.27
C ILE A 212 10.74 -11.70 6.85
N ILE A 213 11.58 -11.51 5.83
CA ILE A 213 11.15 -11.65 4.44
C ILE A 213 10.61 -13.05 4.16
N VAL A 214 11.33 -14.08 4.59
CA VAL A 214 10.88 -15.47 4.45
C VAL A 214 9.56 -15.69 5.18
N LEU A 215 9.38 -15.17 6.40
CA LEU A 215 8.12 -15.27 7.13
C LEU A 215 6.96 -14.60 6.40
N VAL A 216 7.17 -13.42 5.81
CA VAL A 216 6.12 -12.72 5.04
C VAL A 216 5.76 -13.52 3.79
N PHE A 217 6.73 -14.08 3.07
CA PHE A 217 6.45 -14.93 1.91
C PHE A 217 5.74 -16.23 2.28
N LEU A 218 6.15 -16.90 3.36
CA LEU A 218 5.47 -18.11 3.83
C LEU A 218 4.03 -17.80 4.28
N ASN A 219 3.81 -16.67 4.98
CA ASN A 219 2.47 -16.24 5.36
C ASN A 219 1.59 -15.92 4.13
N THR A 220 2.17 -15.28 3.12
CA THR A 220 1.50 -15.00 1.84
C THR A 220 1.16 -16.29 1.11
N GLY A 221 2.08 -17.27 1.11
CA GLY A 221 1.85 -18.58 0.52
C GLY A 221 0.70 -19.33 1.17
N VAL A 222 0.62 -19.32 2.51
CA VAL A 222 -0.50 -19.92 3.25
C VAL A 222 -1.82 -19.24 2.90
N LEU A 223 -1.84 -17.90 2.80
CA LEU A 223 -3.03 -17.14 2.42
C LEU A 223 -3.48 -17.45 0.98
N ALA A 224 -2.54 -17.74 0.07
CA ALA A 224 -2.84 -18.14 -1.30
C ALA A 224 -3.40 -19.57 -1.43
N THR A 225 -3.33 -20.40 -0.38
CA THR A 225 -3.90 -21.77 -0.40
C THR A 225 -5.42 -21.81 -0.16
N GLU A 226 -6.02 -20.71 0.30
CA GLU A 226 -7.47 -20.64 0.56
C GLU A 226 -8.27 -20.80 -0.73
N HIS A 227 -9.18 -21.76 -0.77
CA HIS A 227 -10.01 -22.04 -1.95
C HIS A 227 -11.44 -22.49 -1.58
N TYR A 228 -12.36 -22.35 -2.53
CA TYR A 228 -13.76 -22.71 -2.34
C TYR A 228 -13.91 -24.22 -2.11
N ARG A 229 -14.64 -24.60 -1.05
CA ARG A 229 -14.84 -26.00 -0.60
C ARG A 229 -13.53 -26.74 -0.29
N GLN A 230 -12.64 -26.07 0.43
CA GLN A 230 -11.42 -26.69 0.92
C GLN A 230 -11.68 -27.76 2.00
N PRO A 231 -10.80 -28.76 2.14
CA PRO A 231 -10.95 -29.81 3.15
C PRO A 231 -10.62 -29.31 4.56
N ASP A 232 -11.28 -29.88 5.58
CA ASP A 232 -11.18 -29.46 6.98
C ASP A 232 -9.73 -29.46 7.53
N TRP A 233 -8.86 -30.34 7.03
CA TRP A 233 -7.45 -30.37 7.45
C TRP A 233 -6.71 -29.09 7.02
N LEU A 234 -7.08 -28.52 5.88
CA LEU A 234 -6.47 -27.30 5.36
C LEU A 234 -6.94 -26.09 6.16
N ASP A 235 -8.22 -26.05 6.54
CA ASP A 235 -8.75 -25.03 7.46
C ASP A 235 -7.98 -25.05 8.78
N LEU A 236 -7.83 -26.23 9.39
CA LEU A 236 -7.10 -26.40 10.64
C LEU A 236 -5.62 -25.99 10.51
N PHE A 237 -4.96 -26.40 9.41
CA PHE A 237 -3.59 -26.01 9.11
C PHE A 237 -3.44 -24.49 8.97
N GLN A 238 -4.34 -23.85 8.22
CA GLN A 238 -4.35 -22.40 8.02
C GLN A 238 -4.58 -21.65 9.34
N GLU A 239 -5.46 -22.14 10.22
CA GLU A 239 -5.73 -21.54 11.52
C GLU A 239 -4.49 -21.57 12.43
N TYR A 240 -3.90 -22.76 12.64
CA TYR A 240 -2.69 -22.90 13.47
C TYR A 240 -1.52 -22.10 12.91
N THR A 241 -1.33 -22.16 11.60
CA THR A 241 -0.25 -21.44 10.92
C THR A 241 -0.44 -19.92 11.00
N ASN A 242 -1.68 -19.43 10.90
CA ASN A 242 -1.98 -18.02 11.09
C ASN A 242 -1.68 -17.55 12.52
N MET A 243 -2.08 -18.34 13.53
CA MET A 243 -1.74 -18.04 14.93
C MET A 243 -0.22 -17.98 15.15
N PHE A 244 0.51 -18.93 14.56
CA PHE A 244 1.97 -18.96 14.60
C PHE A 244 2.61 -17.69 13.99
N PHE A 245 2.17 -17.26 12.80
CA PHE A 245 2.69 -16.04 12.17
C PHE A 245 2.35 -14.78 12.97
N ILE A 246 1.15 -14.69 13.54
CA ILE A 246 0.77 -13.56 14.40
C ILE A 246 1.70 -13.49 15.62
N ALA A 247 1.99 -14.62 16.26
CA ALA A 247 2.91 -14.68 17.38
C ALA A 247 4.32 -14.20 16.99
N LEU A 248 4.86 -14.68 15.85
CA LEU A 248 6.17 -14.25 15.35
C LEU A 248 6.21 -12.74 15.02
N PHE A 249 5.19 -12.20 14.34
CA PHE A 249 5.13 -10.78 14.02
C PHE A 249 4.91 -9.90 15.27
N THR A 250 4.21 -10.41 16.28
CA THR A 250 4.08 -9.73 17.57
C THR A 250 5.42 -9.68 18.29
N MET A 251 6.18 -10.77 18.30
CA MET A 251 7.54 -10.80 18.85
C MET A 251 8.48 -9.87 18.09
N GLU A 252 8.41 -9.85 16.75
CA GLU A 252 9.13 -8.89 15.90
C GLU A 252 8.85 -7.44 16.33
N MET A 253 7.56 -7.09 16.48
CA MET A 253 7.13 -5.75 16.91
C MET A 253 7.65 -5.39 18.29
N MET A 254 7.54 -6.30 19.27
CA MET A 254 8.03 -6.08 20.63
C MET A 254 9.55 -5.90 20.69
N LEU A 255 10.30 -6.73 19.95
CA LEU A 255 11.76 -6.60 19.86
C LEU A 255 12.18 -5.26 19.25
N LYS A 256 11.52 -4.83 18.16
CA LYS A 256 11.77 -3.52 17.54
C LYS A 256 11.46 -2.38 18.51
N MET A 257 10.30 -2.40 19.16
CA MET A 257 9.87 -1.35 20.09
C MET A 257 10.81 -1.25 21.31
N TYR A 258 11.27 -2.38 21.84
CA TYR A 258 12.25 -2.40 22.92
C TYR A 258 13.63 -1.90 22.48
N SER A 259 14.08 -2.27 21.27
CA SER A 259 15.41 -1.91 20.74
C SER A 259 15.53 -0.44 20.33
N LEU A 260 14.51 0.13 19.68
CA LEU A 260 14.49 1.50 19.15
C LEU A 260 13.92 2.53 20.14
N GLY A 261 13.30 2.04 21.22
CA GLY A 261 12.50 2.89 22.11
C GLY A 261 11.11 3.18 21.52
N PHE A 262 10.17 3.54 22.40
CA PHE A 262 8.77 3.75 22.03
C PHE A 262 8.61 4.88 21.00
N GLN A 263 9.19 6.06 21.26
CA GLN A 263 9.09 7.21 20.35
C GLN A 263 9.82 6.96 19.02
N GLY A 264 11.03 6.39 19.06
CA GLY A 264 11.80 6.06 17.85
C GLY A 264 11.10 5.07 16.92
N TYR A 265 10.39 4.08 17.49
CA TYR A 265 9.59 3.13 16.71
C TYR A 265 8.52 3.83 15.86
N PHE A 266 7.79 4.78 16.45
CA PHE A 266 6.72 5.52 15.77
C PHE A 266 7.23 6.63 14.84
N VAL A 267 8.52 6.92 14.72
CA VAL A 267 8.99 7.87 13.70
C VAL A 267 8.91 7.27 12.29
N SER A 268 9.16 5.96 12.15
CA SER A 268 9.15 5.28 10.85
C SER A 268 7.73 4.92 10.40
N LEU A 269 7.31 5.42 9.23
CA LEU A 269 6.01 5.09 8.61
C LEU A 269 5.81 3.57 8.43
N PHE A 270 6.84 2.85 8.03
CA PHE A 270 6.75 1.40 7.86
C PHE A 270 6.58 0.65 9.18
N ASN A 271 7.17 1.14 10.27
CA ASN A 271 6.95 0.56 11.60
C ASN A 271 5.55 0.90 12.14
N ARG A 272 5.00 2.08 11.81
CA ARG A 272 3.58 2.39 12.10
C ARG A 272 2.65 1.42 11.38
N PHE A 273 2.91 1.15 10.10
CA PHE A 273 2.15 0.18 9.32
C PHE A 273 2.26 -1.24 9.91
N ASP A 274 3.47 -1.67 10.27
CA ASP A 274 3.73 -2.95 10.93
C ASP A 274 2.90 -3.09 12.24
N CYS A 275 2.88 -2.03 13.06
CA CYS A 275 2.07 -1.94 14.28
C CYS A 275 0.58 -2.11 13.99
N PHE A 276 0.07 -1.38 13.00
CA PHE A 276 -1.34 -1.47 12.58
C PHE A 276 -1.71 -2.88 12.12
N VAL A 277 -0.86 -3.52 11.32
CA VAL A 277 -1.07 -4.90 10.83
C VAL A 277 -1.08 -5.91 11.98
N VAL A 278 -0.16 -5.80 12.94
CA VAL A 278 -0.09 -6.70 14.10
C VAL A 278 -1.29 -6.50 15.02
N ILE A 279 -1.64 -5.25 15.35
CA ILE A 279 -2.82 -4.94 16.17
C ILE A 279 -4.10 -5.43 15.48
N GLY A 280 -4.28 -5.13 14.20
CA GLY A 280 -5.43 -5.61 13.43
C GLY A 280 -5.54 -7.12 13.43
N SER A 281 -4.41 -7.84 13.33
CA SER A 281 -4.37 -9.30 13.38
C SER A 281 -4.72 -9.87 14.76
N ILE A 282 -4.28 -9.23 15.84
CA ILE A 282 -4.62 -9.63 17.21
C ILE A 282 -6.11 -9.37 17.47
N THR A 283 -6.60 -8.19 17.08
CA THR A 283 -8.03 -7.84 17.21
C THR A 283 -8.90 -8.83 16.44
N GLU A 284 -8.55 -9.15 15.20
CA GLU A 284 -9.24 -10.18 14.42
C GLU A 284 -9.29 -11.53 15.17
N MET A 285 -8.15 -12.00 15.70
CA MET A 285 -8.07 -13.27 16.42
C MET A 285 -8.99 -13.28 17.65
N ILE A 286 -8.98 -12.19 18.44
CA ILE A 286 -9.83 -12.06 19.62
C ILE A 286 -11.31 -12.04 19.24
N LEU A 287 -11.68 -11.26 18.23
CA LEU A 287 -13.07 -11.13 17.78
C LEU A 287 -13.64 -12.43 17.20
N THR A 288 -12.80 -13.19 16.47
CA THR A 288 -13.20 -14.48 15.91
C THR A 288 -13.40 -15.52 17.02
N ASN A 289 -12.50 -15.57 18.00
CA ASN A 289 -12.58 -16.53 19.12
C ASN A 289 -13.70 -16.24 20.13
N THR A 290 -14.16 -15.00 20.20
CA THR A 290 -15.20 -14.58 21.14
C THR A 290 -16.62 -14.62 20.53
N GLU A 291 -16.74 -14.96 19.24
CA GLU A 291 -18.01 -15.02 18.48
C GLU A 291 -18.91 -13.76 18.63
N VAL A 292 -18.31 -12.61 18.94
CA VAL A 292 -19.06 -11.36 19.24
C VAL A 292 -19.69 -10.74 17.99
N MET A 293 -19.18 -11.06 16.80
CA MET A 293 -19.57 -10.41 15.54
C MET A 293 -20.39 -11.32 14.60
N PRO A 294 -21.32 -10.74 13.82
CA PRO A 294 -22.04 -11.45 12.79
C PRO A 294 -21.08 -11.98 11.71
N PRO A 295 -21.45 -13.05 10.98
CA PRO A 295 -20.57 -13.76 10.05
C PRO A 295 -20.01 -12.87 8.93
N LEU A 296 -20.75 -11.83 8.53
CA LEU A 296 -20.30 -10.83 7.55
C LEU A 296 -19.09 -10.03 8.06
N GLY A 297 -19.05 -9.69 9.34
CA GLY A 297 -17.93 -8.95 9.95
C GLY A 297 -16.65 -9.78 9.99
N VAL A 298 -16.78 -11.08 10.30
CA VAL A 298 -15.64 -12.01 10.33
C VAL A 298 -14.99 -12.14 8.95
N SER A 299 -15.78 -12.16 7.87
CA SER A 299 -15.25 -12.20 6.51
C SER A 299 -14.42 -10.97 6.16
N VAL A 300 -14.85 -9.76 6.55
CA VAL A 300 -14.11 -8.52 6.29
C VAL A 300 -12.82 -8.47 7.11
N LEU A 301 -12.86 -8.92 8.36
CA LEU A 301 -11.67 -8.99 9.21
C LEU A 301 -10.63 -9.97 8.68
N ARG A 302 -11.07 -11.07 8.05
CA ARG A 302 -10.17 -12.00 7.35
C ARG A 302 -9.37 -11.32 6.24
N CYS A 303 -9.97 -10.34 5.54
CA CYS A 303 -9.27 -9.54 4.53
C CYS A 303 -8.14 -8.68 5.12
N VAL A 304 -8.18 -8.31 6.40
CA VAL A 304 -7.10 -7.54 7.06
C VAL A 304 -5.79 -8.33 7.05
N ARG A 305 -5.83 -9.67 7.04
CA ARG A 305 -4.63 -10.52 6.92
C ARG A 305 -3.85 -10.25 5.64
N LEU A 306 -4.51 -9.84 4.55
CA LEU A 306 -3.86 -9.47 3.28
C LEU A 306 -2.92 -8.26 3.44
N LEU A 307 -3.16 -7.41 4.44
CA LEU A 307 -2.26 -6.28 4.72
C LEU A 307 -0.84 -6.73 5.09
N ARG A 308 -0.67 -7.96 5.58
CA ARG A 308 0.65 -8.53 5.90
C ARG A 308 1.54 -8.66 4.66
N VAL A 309 0.96 -8.92 3.49
CA VAL A 309 1.70 -9.00 2.22
C VAL A 309 2.41 -7.68 1.91
N PHE A 310 1.78 -6.55 2.24
CA PHE A 310 2.39 -5.22 2.06
C PHE A 310 3.61 -4.99 2.94
N LYS A 311 3.91 -5.82 3.96
CA LYS A 311 5.19 -5.74 4.68
C LYS A 311 6.39 -5.89 3.75
N VAL A 312 6.28 -6.62 2.64
CA VAL A 312 7.33 -6.73 1.61
C VAL A 312 7.77 -5.37 1.07
N THR A 313 6.87 -4.38 1.03
CA THR A 313 7.16 -3.03 0.50
C THR A 313 8.33 -2.36 1.21
N LYS A 314 8.47 -2.58 2.53
CA LYS A 314 9.58 -2.06 3.35
C LYS A 314 10.93 -2.63 2.93
N TYR A 315 10.95 -3.89 2.51
CA TYR A 315 12.18 -4.63 2.22
C TYR A 315 12.63 -4.46 0.77
N TRP A 316 11.70 -4.16 -0.13
CA TRP A 316 11.96 -3.94 -1.55
C TRP A 316 12.20 -2.46 -1.84
N ARG A 317 13.48 -2.04 -1.88
CA ARG A 317 13.89 -0.62 -2.00
C ARG A 317 13.19 0.12 -3.15
N SER A 318 13.08 -0.51 -4.32
CA SER A 318 12.40 0.10 -5.48
C SER A 318 10.93 0.40 -5.18
N LEU A 319 10.21 -0.56 -4.59
CA LEU A 319 8.81 -0.40 -4.23
C LEU A 319 8.61 0.60 -3.08
N SER A 320 9.47 0.56 -2.05
CA SER A 320 9.48 1.55 -0.96
C SER A 320 9.64 2.98 -1.50
N ASN A 321 10.56 3.18 -2.44
CA ASN A 321 10.80 4.49 -3.05
C ASN A 321 9.58 4.95 -3.86
N LEU A 322 8.98 4.04 -4.64
CA LEU A 322 7.74 4.33 -5.38
C LEU A 322 6.60 4.72 -4.44
N VAL A 323 6.39 3.99 -3.35
CA VAL A 323 5.36 4.31 -2.34
C VAL A 323 5.62 5.67 -1.71
N ALA A 324 6.87 5.97 -1.32
CA ALA A 324 7.23 7.26 -0.76
C ALA A 324 6.98 8.41 -1.75
N SER A 325 7.37 8.24 -3.02
CA SER A 325 7.10 9.21 -4.08
C SER A 325 5.60 9.41 -4.31
N LEU A 326 4.81 8.33 -4.30
CA LEU A 326 3.37 8.38 -4.48
C LEU A 326 2.69 9.11 -3.32
N LEU A 327 3.05 8.78 -2.07
CA LEU A 327 2.53 9.47 -0.88
C LEU A 327 2.89 10.96 -0.86
N ASN A 328 4.10 11.33 -1.30
CA ASN A 328 4.46 12.75 -1.41
C ASN A 328 3.67 13.47 -2.51
N SER A 329 3.26 12.77 -3.57
CA SER A 329 2.45 13.34 -4.64
C SER A 329 0.94 13.39 -4.34
N ILE A 330 0.46 12.62 -3.36
CA ILE A 330 -0.99 12.45 -3.10
C ILE A 330 -1.69 13.79 -2.81
N GLN A 331 -1.03 14.69 -2.10
CA GLN A 331 -1.60 16.00 -1.78
C GLN A 331 -1.83 16.84 -3.03
N SER A 332 -0.94 16.72 -4.03
CA SER A 332 -1.09 17.42 -5.31
C SER A 332 -2.14 16.79 -6.23
N ILE A 333 -2.31 15.47 -6.15
CA ILE A 333 -3.29 14.71 -6.95
C ILE A 333 -4.70 14.84 -6.35
N ALA A 334 -4.82 14.99 -5.03
CA ALA A 334 -6.10 15.08 -4.33
C ALA A 334 -6.99 16.23 -4.84
N SER A 335 -6.41 17.38 -5.21
CA SER A 335 -7.17 18.49 -5.78
C SER A 335 -7.76 18.15 -7.15
N LEU A 336 -7.01 17.43 -8.00
CA LEU A 336 -7.49 16.95 -9.30
C LEU A 336 -8.56 15.88 -9.14
N LEU A 337 -8.37 14.93 -8.22
CA LEU A 337 -9.37 13.90 -7.92
C LEU A 337 -10.65 14.50 -7.37
N LEU A 338 -10.56 15.54 -6.54
CA LEU A 338 -11.74 16.25 -6.04
C LEU A 338 -12.50 16.94 -7.18
N LEU A 339 -11.80 17.58 -8.11
CA LEU A 339 -12.42 18.20 -9.29
C LEU A 339 -13.09 17.14 -10.19
N LEU A 340 -12.42 16.02 -10.42
CA LEU A 340 -12.97 14.89 -11.18
C LEU A 340 -14.21 14.33 -10.48
N PHE A 341 -14.16 14.14 -9.16
CA PHE A 341 -15.30 13.68 -8.37
C PHE A 341 -16.47 14.65 -8.45
N LEU A 342 -16.22 15.96 -8.34
CA LEU A 342 -17.24 16.99 -8.50
C LEU A 342 -17.87 16.93 -9.90
N PHE A 343 -17.06 16.78 -10.95
CA PHE A 343 -17.54 16.64 -12.33
C PHE A 343 -18.45 15.42 -12.47
N ILE A 344 -18.03 14.26 -11.95
CA ILE A 344 -18.84 13.04 -11.94
C ILE A 344 -20.17 13.27 -11.22
N VAL A 345 -20.16 13.94 -10.06
CA VAL A 345 -21.38 14.25 -9.29
C VAL A 345 -22.31 15.18 -10.06
N ILE A 346 -21.79 16.19 -10.77
CA ILE A 346 -22.61 17.09 -11.59
C ILE A 346 -23.32 16.30 -12.70
N PHE A 347 -22.60 15.46 -13.44
CA PHE A 347 -23.20 14.64 -14.50
C PHE A 347 -24.15 13.57 -13.95
N ALA A 348 -23.86 13.00 -12.77
CA ALA A 348 -24.77 12.07 -12.11
C ALA A 348 -26.07 12.77 -11.67
N LEU A 349 -25.99 13.99 -11.12
CA LEU A 349 -27.16 14.79 -10.76
C LEU A 349 -27.96 15.21 -12.01
N LEU A 350 -27.27 15.60 -13.08
CA LEU A 350 -27.90 15.95 -14.35
C LEU A 350 -28.60 14.74 -14.99
N GLY A 351 -28.06 13.53 -14.85
CA GLY A 351 -28.70 12.31 -15.33
C GLY A 351 -29.85 11.80 -14.45
N MET A 352 -29.96 12.28 -13.21
CA MET A 352 -31.12 12.01 -12.34
C MET A 352 -32.28 13.00 -12.54
N GLN A 353 -32.01 14.16 -13.15
CA GLN A 353 -33.01 15.15 -13.53
C GLN A 353 -33.56 14.83 -14.93
#